data_AF-A0A2G9MXE2-F1
#
_entry.id   AF-A0A2G9MXE2-F1
#
_cell.length_a   1.000
_cell.length_b   1.000
_cell.length_c   1.000
_cell.angle_alpha   90.00
_cell.angle_beta   90.00
_cell.angle_gamma   90.00
#
_symmetry.space_group_name_H-M   'P 1'
#
loop_
_entity.id
_entity.type
_entity.pdbx_description
1 polymer ?
#
loop_
_entity_poly.entity_id
_entity_poly.type
_entity_poly.pdbx_seq_one_letter_code
_entity_poly.pdbx_strand_id
1 'polypeptide(L)'
;REIFPKREYALPPAPVLSLSPSLSEMKDIHEKKYAIAVFSRIPLGLNYMREALRRAGVGERENYSEVGEGKVKKVLLEVERIRGENVPSLYSDENGKIVQFACAKLACPAGVKVMEAKTLCEAADEYYFGNVESVDEKGAKREGEIEKVKERIGLQEEQALHLEKEYKMNMECAKGIYDNFEAVEEEIKKARKRGERKAEVEV
;
A
#
# COMPACT_ATOMS: atom_id res chain seq x y z
N ARG A 1 11.11 -1.55 21.21
CA ARG A 1 12.34 -0.73 21.36
C ARG A 1 11.91 0.67 21.74
N GLU A 2 12.30 1.14 22.91
CA GLU A 2 11.95 2.49 23.38
C GLU A 2 13.21 3.34 23.44
N ILE A 3 13.17 4.54 22.87
CA ILE A 3 14.33 5.45 22.81
C ILE A 3 14.08 6.55 23.84
N PHE A 4 14.61 6.36 25.05
CA PHE A 4 14.54 7.34 26.12
C PHE A 4 15.93 7.62 26.69
N PRO A 5 16.20 8.86 27.12
CA PRO A 5 17.43 9.18 27.85
C PRO A 5 17.61 8.25 29.06
N LYS A 6 18.85 7.82 29.32
CA LYS A 6 19.24 6.99 30.48
C LYS A 6 18.62 5.59 30.56
N ARG A 7 17.92 5.12 29.51
CA ARG A 7 17.56 3.71 29.38
C ARG A 7 18.64 2.96 28.63
N GLU A 8 18.79 1.67 28.93
CA GLU A 8 19.68 0.80 28.16
C GLU A 8 19.22 0.73 26.71
N TYR A 9 20.19 0.87 25.80
CA TYR A 9 19.94 0.86 24.38
C TYR A 9 19.62 -0.57 23.92
N ALA A 10 18.38 -0.80 23.48
CA ALA A 10 17.98 -2.05 22.85
C ALA A 10 18.16 -1.97 21.32
N LEU A 11 18.81 -2.98 20.74
CA LEU A 11 18.93 -3.16 19.29
C LEU A 11 17.56 -3.47 18.66
N PRO A 12 17.34 -3.10 17.39
CA PRO A 12 16.18 -3.61 16.64
C PRO A 12 16.26 -5.14 16.54
N PRO A 13 15.12 -5.83 16.37
CA PRO A 13 15.12 -7.27 16.13
C PRO A 13 15.92 -7.59 14.87
N ALA A 14 16.69 -8.69 14.90
CA ALA A 14 17.44 -9.14 13.75
C ALA A 14 16.49 -9.53 12.60
N PRO A 15 16.88 -9.30 11.35
CA PRO A 15 16.12 -9.79 10.20
C PRO A 15 16.02 -11.32 10.23
N VAL A 16 14.93 -11.86 9.66
CA VAL A 16 14.65 -13.31 9.66
C VAL A 16 15.70 -14.08 8.85
N LEU A 17 16.15 -13.50 7.74
CA LEU A 17 17.21 -14.07 6.92
C LEU A 17 18.48 -13.25 7.03
N SER A 18 19.60 -13.95 6.95
CA SER A 18 20.90 -13.34 6.75
C SER A 18 20.98 -12.66 5.38
N LEU A 19 21.97 -11.78 5.20
CA LEU A 19 22.21 -11.12 3.92
C LEU A 19 22.64 -12.12 2.81
N SER A 20 23.23 -13.24 3.23
CA SER A 20 23.75 -14.32 2.38
C SER A 20 23.17 -15.67 2.82
N PRO A 21 21.86 -15.88 2.67
CA PRO A 21 21.24 -17.08 3.22
C PRO A 21 21.70 -18.31 2.44
N SER A 22 22.00 -19.36 3.19
CA SER A 22 22.21 -20.70 2.70
C SER A 22 20.93 -21.25 2.07
N LEU A 23 21.11 -22.26 1.22
CA LEU A 23 19.97 -22.94 0.62
C LEU A 23 19.06 -23.61 1.67
N SER A 24 19.63 -24.09 2.77
CA SER A 24 18.88 -24.63 3.91
C SER A 24 17.95 -23.59 4.52
N GLU A 25 18.45 -22.38 4.81
CA GLU A 25 17.64 -21.29 5.36
C GLU A 25 16.47 -20.92 4.43
N MET A 26 16.67 -21.04 3.11
CA MET A 26 15.62 -20.79 2.12
C MET A 26 14.61 -21.95 2.00
N LYS A 27 15.02 -23.19 2.26
CA LYS A 27 14.15 -24.38 2.21
C LYS A 27 13.17 -24.41 3.38
N ASP A 28 13.58 -23.93 4.54
CA ASP A 28 12.75 -23.88 5.74
C ASP A 28 11.57 -22.88 5.60
N ILE A 29 11.58 -22.04 4.55
CA ILE A 29 10.50 -21.12 4.23
C ILE A 29 9.44 -21.84 3.37
N HIS A 30 8.54 -22.54 4.03
CA HIS A 30 7.36 -23.13 3.39
C HIS A 30 6.23 -22.09 3.26
N GLU A 31 6.32 -21.21 2.26
CA GLU A 31 5.28 -20.23 1.97
C GLU A 31 4.70 -20.37 0.56
N LYS A 32 3.36 -20.47 0.47
CA LYS A 32 2.60 -20.30 -0.78
C LYS A 32 2.48 -18.81 -1.14
N LYS A 33 3.62 -18.11 -1.17
CA LYS A 33 3.69 -16.70 -1.55
C LYS A 33 4.52 -16.55 -2.82
N TYR A 34 4.38 -15.39 -3.43
CA TYR A 34 5.19 -14.98 -4.57
C TYR A 34 6.67 -14.93 -4.22
N ALA A 35 7.52 -15.26 -5.19
CA ALA A 35 8.98 -15.28 -5.05
C ALA A 35 9.50 -13.95 -4.49
N ILE A 36 9.00 -12.81 -4.97
CA ILE A 36 9.41 -11.50 -4.45
C ILE A 36 9.13 -11.35 -2.95
N ALA A 37 8.01 -11.85 -2.44
CA ALA A 37 7.65 -11.74 -1.02
C ALA A 37 8.55 -12.61 -0.13
N VAL A 38 9.00 -13.75 -0.64
CA VAL A 38 9.92 -14.65 0.06
C VAL A 38 11.34 -14.08 0.04
N PHE A 39 11.87 -13.77 -1.14
CA PHE A 39 13.24 -13.27 -1.28
C PHE A 39 13.45 -11.85 -0.74
N SER A 40 12.40 -11.02 -0.64
CA SER A 40 12.49 -9.69 0.01
C SER A 40 12.72 -9.75 1.52
N ARG A 41 12.71 -10.94 2.12
CA ARG A 41 13.15 -11.14 3.51
C ARG A 41 14.66 -11.03 3.68
N ILE A 42 15.41 -11.16 2.58
CA ILE A 42 16.84 -10.87 2.56
C ILE A 42 17.00 -9.35 2.71
N PRO A 43 17.80 -8.86 3.68
CA PRO A 43 17.92 -7.43 3.99
C PRO A 43 18.80 -6.66 2.97
N LEU A 44 18.54 -6.83 1.67
CA LEU A 44 19.23 -6.14 0.57
C LEU A 44 18.45 -4.91 0.06
N GLY A 45 17.12 -4.93 0.21
CA GLY A 45 16.21 -3.91 -0.31
C GLY A 45 15.48 -4.35 -1.58
N LEU A 46 14.25 -3.87 -1.75
CA LEU A 46 13.32 -4.39 -2.75
C LEU A 46 13.82 -4.23 -4.20
N ASN A 47 14.41 -3.08 -4.54
CA ASN A 47 14.86 -2.82 -5.91
C ASN A 47 16.02 -3.73 -6.32
N TYR A 48 16.96 -4.01 -5.41
CA TYR A 48 18.03 -4.96 -5.64
C TYR A 48 17.52 -6.40 -5.73
N MET A 49 16.50 -6.75 -4.93
CA MET A 49 15.89 -8.08 -5.02
C MET A 49 15.13 -8.30 -6.32
N ARG A 50 14.44 -7.29 -6.83
CA ARG A 50 13.83 -7.34 -8.17
C ARG A 50 14.87 -7.55 -9.25
N GLU A 51 15.98 -6.84 -9.15
CA GLU A 51 17.10 -6.99 -10.08
C GLU A 51 17.72 -8.39 -10.00
N ALA A 52 17.91 -8.95 -8.80
CA ALA A 52 18.42 -10.31 -8.61
C ALA A 52 17.48 -11.37 -9.24
N LEU A 53 16.18 -11.26 -8.99
CA LEU A 53 15.17 -12.15 -9.60
C LEU A 53 15.18 -12.06 -11.12
N ARG A 54 15.26 -10.83 -11.66
CA ARG A 54 15.34 -10.58 -13.09
C ARG A 54 16.58 -11.20 -13.72
N ARG A 55 17.77 -10.97 -13.13
CA ARG A 55 19.05 -11.57 -13.59
C ARG A 55 19.00 -13.11 -13.52
N ALA A 56 18.32 -13.67 -12.52
CA ALA A 56 18.15 -15.12 -12.36
C ALA A 56 17.05 -15.73 -13.24
N GLY A 57 16.24 -14.92 -13.94
CA GLY A 57 15.11 -15.38 -14.76
C GLY A 57 13.93 -15.92 -13.95
N VAL A 58 13.68 -15.36 -12.76
CA VAL A 58 12.55 -15.69 -11.88
C VAL A 58 11.55 -14.56 -11.89
N GLY A 59 10.27 -14.87 -12.12
CA GLY A 59 9.22 -13.84 -12.13
C GLY A 59 8.90 -13.35 -10.71
N GLU A 60 8.64 -12.05 -10.53
CA GLU A 60 8.26 -11.50 -9.21
C GLU A 60 7.01 -12.20 -8.65
N ARG A 61 6.04 -12.49 -9.53
CA ARG A 61 4.76 -13.15 -9.23
C ARG A 61 4.80 -14.67 -9.41
N GLU A 62 5.96 -15.27 -9.67
CA GLU A 62 6.11 -16.73 -9.69
C GLU A 62 5.90 -17.25 -8.27
N ASN A 63 5.16 -18.33 -8.07
CA ASN A 63 4.99 -18.90 -6.74
C ASN A 63 6.33 -19.48 -6.26
N TYR A 64 6.75 -19.18 -5.03
CA TYR A 64 8.03 -19.66 -4.51
C TYR A 64 8.13 -21.19 -4.52
N SER A 65 7.03 -21.90 -4.28
CA SER A 65 6.96 -23.36 -4.35
C SER A 65 7.27 -23.93 -5.75
N GLU A 66 7.12 -23.14 -6.80
CA GLU A 66 7.42 -23.51 -8.20
C GLU A 66 8.84 -23.11 -8.60
N VAL A 67 9.49 -22.23 -7.82
CA VAL A 67 10.89 -21.84 -8.00
C VAL A 67 11.78 -23.00 -7.55
N GLY A 68 12.09 -23.89 -8.48
CA GLY A 68 12.94 -25.05 -8.20
C GLY A 68 14.31 -24.67 -7.61
N GLU A 69 14.93 -25.61 -6.90
CA GLU A 69 16.20 -25.39 -6.16
C GLU A 69 17.30 -24.75 -7.01
N GLY A 70 17.40 -25.13 -8.29
CA GLY A 70 18.36 -24.55 -9.22
C GLY A 70 18.15 -23.05 -9.49
N LYS A 71 16.89 -22.60 -9.58
CA LYS A 71 16.55 -21.17 -9.70
C LYS A 71 16.84 -20.42 -8.39
N VAL A 72 16.53 -21.02 -7.23
CA VAL A 72 16.86 -20.44 -5.92
C VAL A 72 18.37 -20.19 -5.81
N LYS A 73 19.21 -21.18 -6.14
CA LYS A 73 20.67 -21.02 -6.16
C LYS A 73 21.13 -19.88 -7.06
N LYS A 74 20.53 -19.74 -8.25
CA LYS A 74 20.83 -18.63 -9.16
C LYS A 74 20.49 -17.28 -8.54
N VAL A 75 19.31 -17.15 -7.91
CA VAL A 75 18.92 -15.90 -7.23
C VAL A 75 19.93 -15.53 -6.14
N LEU A 76 20.34 -16.50 -5.31
CA LEU A 76 21.33 -16.26 -4.26
C LEU A 76 22.70 -15.85 -4.82
N LEU A 77 23.12 -16.44 -5.93
CA LEU A 77 24.35 -16.03 -6.63
C LEU A 77 24.25 -14.60 -7.18
N GLU A 78 23.10 -14.22 -7.74
CA GLU A 78 22.88 -12.84 -8.22
C GLU A 78 22.83 -11.82 -7.08
N VAL A 79 22.30 -12.20 -5.91
CA VAL A 79 22.36 -11.36 -4.70
C VAL A 79 23.82 -11.07 -4.30
N GLU A 80 24.68 -12.09 -4.26
CA GLU A 80 26.10 -11.89 -3.97
C GLU A 80 26.82 -11.06 -5.04
N ARG A 81 26.46 -11.25 -6.32
CA ARG A 81 27.01 -10.42 -7.42
C ARG A 81 26.64 -8.95 -7.26
N ILE A 82 25.37 -8.65 -7.02
CA ILE A 82 24.89 -7.28 -6.83
C ILE A 82 25.55 -6.64 -5.61
N ARG A 83 25.73 -7.40 -4.53
CA ARG A 83 26.41 -6.93 -3.32
C ARG A 83 27.89 -6.59 -3.56
N GLY A 84 28.56 -7.33 -4.43
CA GLY A 84 29.94 -7.07 -4.85
C GLY A 84 30.08 -5.99 -5.92
N GLU A 85 28.98 -5.58 -6.55
CA GLU A 85 28.96 -4.57 -7.59
C GLU A 85 29.08 -3.18 -6.95
N ASN A 86 30.13 -2.45 -7.33
CA ASN A 86 30.37 -1.09 -6.85
C ASN A 86 30.37 -0.13 -8.04
N VAL A 87 29.18 0.02 -8.64
CA VAL A 87 28.93 0.90 -9.78
C VAL A 87 27.82 1.86 -9.39
N PRO A 88 28.15 2.94 -8.65
CA PRO A 88 27.18 3.95 -8.26
C PRO A 88 26.48 4.50 -9.50
N SER A 89 25.15 4.50 -9.47
CA SER A 89 24.33 4.86 -10.64
C SER A 89 23.20 5.78 -10.22
N LEU A 90 22.97 6.81 -11.04
CA LEU A 90 21.87 7.75 -10.96
C LEU A 90 20.84 7.45 -12.04
N TYR A 91 19.58 7.59 -11.67
CA TYR A 91 18.44 7.34 -12.52
C TYR A 91 17.61 8.60 -12.63
N SER A 92 17.44 9.11 -13.84
CA SER A 92 16.60 10.28 -14.11
C SER A 92 15.40 9.91 -14.97
N ASP A 93 14.26 10.57 -14.74
CA ASP A 93 13.10 10.47 -15.61
C ASP A 93 13.32 11.19 -16.96
N GLU A 94 12.29 11.17 -17.81
CA GLU A 94 12.32 11.83 -19.12
C GLU A 94 12.49 13.36 -19.03
N ASN A 95 12.10 13.96 -17.90
CA ASN A 95 12.22 15.39 -17.62
C ASN A 95 13.58 15.75 -17.00
N GLY A 96 14.46 14.77 -16.78
CA GLY A 96 15.77 14.97 -16.16
C GLY A 96 15.75 15.06 -14.63
N LYS A 97 14.61 14.81 -13.97
CA LYS A 97 14.52 14.74 -12.50
C LYS A 97 15.14 13.44 -12.02
N ILE A 98 16.04 13.52 -11.04
CA ILE A 98 16.69 12.34 -10.46
C ILE A 98 15.67 11.64 -9.55
N VAL A 99 15.25 10.44 -9.93
CA VAL A 99 14.22 9.65 -9.26
C VAL A 99 14.78 8.57 -8.35
N GLN A 100 16.03 8.17 -8.56
CA GLN A 100 16.68 7.13 -7.75
C GLN A 100 18.20 7.19 -7.91
N PHE A 101 18.92 6.72 -6.89
CA PHE A 101 20.31 6.30 -7.00
C PHE A 101 20.48 4.86 -6.47
N ALA A 102 21.51 4.16 -6.92
CA ALA A 102 21.84 2.81 -6.47
C ALA A 102 23.35 2.58 -6.43
N CYS A 103 23.81 1.62 -5.63
CA CYS A 103 25.21 1.22 -5.53
C CYS A 103 25.63 0.26 -6.66
N ALA A 104 24.66 -0.34 -7.33
CA ALA A 104 24.84 -1.31 -8.41
C ALA A 104 23.93 -0.94 -9.58
N LYS A 105 24.26 -1.42 -10.78
CA LYS A 105 23.49 -1.13 -11.99
C LYS A 105 22.22 -1.97 -12.03
N LEU A 106 21.10 -1.32 -11.74
CA LEU A 106 19.76 -1.88 -11.88
C LEU A 106 19.28 -1.75 -13.33
N ALA A 107 18.44 -2.68 -13.79
CA ALA A 107 17.65 -2.42 -14.99
C ALA A 107 16.60 -1.35 -14.74
N CYS A 108 16.34 -0.61 -15.81
CA CYS A 108 15.40 0.48 -15.81
C CYS A 108 14.20 0.19 -16.72
N PRO A 109 13.01 0.63 -16.31
CA PRO A 109 11.88 0.79 -17.21
C PRO A 109 12.24 1.72 -18.38
N ALA A 110 11.50 1.61 -19.48
CA ALA A 110 11.60 2.54 -20.59
C ALA A 110 11.36 4.00 -20.11
N GLY A 111 12.13 4.94 -20.65
CA GLY A 111 12.05 6.37 -20.31
C GLY A 111 12.98 6.83 -19.19
N VAL A 112 13.65 5.92 -18.48
CA VAL A 112 14.63 6.28 -17.44
C VAL A 112 16.05 6.29 -18.01
N LYS A 113 16.76 7.40 -17.85
CA LYS A 113 18.18 7.51 -18.22
C LYS A 113 19.05 7.10 -17.04
N VAL A 114 20.12 6.38 -17.34
CA VAL A 114 21.10 5.91 -16.34
C VAL A 114 22.41 6.65 -16.54
N MET A 115 22.94 7.23 -15.47
CA MET A 115 24.25 7.88 -15.44
C MET A 115 25.09 7.22 -14.36
N GLU A 116 26.30 6.77 -14.70
CA GLU A 116 27.23 6.24 -13.71
C GLU A 116 27.89 7.41 -12.97
N ALA A 117 27.83 7.38 -11.64
CA ALA A 117 28.46 8.36 -10.77
C ALA A 117 29.84 7.83 -10.32
N LYS A 118 30.78 8.74 -10.00
CA LYS A 118 32.12 8.31 -9.57
C LYS A 118 32.11 7.71 -8.18
N THR A 119 31.22 8.23 -7.32
CA THR A 119 31.09 7.77 -5.93
C THR A 119 29.62 7.68 -5.53
N LEU A 120 29.34 6.85 -4.51
CA LEU A 120 28.01 6.78 -3.92
C LEU A 120 27.60 8.11 -3.27
N CYS A 121 28.56 8.83 -2.69
CA CYS A 121 28.31 10.15 -2.09
C CYS A 121 27.83 11.15 -3.14
N GLU A 122 28.51 11.24 -4.29
CA GLU A 122 28.10 12.09 -5.42
C GLU A 122 26.69 11.72 -5.90
N ALA A 123 26.39 10.43 -6.04
CA ALA A 123 25.05 9.98 -6.41
C ALA A 123 23.98 10.38 -5.38
N ALA A 124 24.28 10.23 -4.09
CA ALA A 124 23.37 10.59 -3.01
C ALA A 124 23.15 12.11 -2.95
N ASP A 125 24.22 12.90 -3.08
CA ASP A 125 24.15 14.36 -3.10
C ASP A 125 23.24 14.82 -4.24
N GLU A 126 23.50 14.40 -5.47
CA GLU A 126 22.67 14.75 -6.63
C GLU A 126 21.19 14.37 -6.43
N TYR A 127 20.93 13.17 -5.90
CA TYR A 127 19.57 12.72 -5.61
C TYR A 127 18.86 13.58 -4.55
N TYR A 128 19.53 13.91 -3.44
CA TYR A 128 18.91 14.66 -2.34
C TYR A 128 18.85 16.15 -2.63
N PHE A 129 19.82 16.73 -3.33
CA PHE A 129 19.79 18.13 -3.78
C PHE A 129 18.70 18.34 -4.84
N GLY A 130 18.55 17.41 -5.79
CA GLY A 130 17.49 17.46 -6.80
C GLY A 130 16.08 17.20 -6.26
N ASN A 131 15.95 16.51 -5.12
CA ASN A 131 14.67 16.21 -4.46
C ASN A 131 14.40 17.08 -3.22
N VAL A 132 15.14 18.17 -3.01
CA VAL A 132 14.65 19.23 -2.13
C VAL A 132 13.41 19.81 -2.82
N GLU A 133 12.23 19.34 -2.42
CA GLU A 133 10.95 19.89 -2.87
C GLU A 133 11.09 21.42 -2.83
N SER A 134 11.05 22.05 -4.01
CA SER A 134 10.94 23.50 -4.06
C SER A 134 9.70 23.88 -3.25
N VAL A 135 9.75 25.04 -2.59
CA VAL A 135 8.64 25.55 -1.77
C VAL A 135 7.31 25.51 -2.54
N ASP A 136 7.38 25.58 -3.87
CA ASP A 136 6.26 25.52 -4.81
C ASP A 136 5.59 24.14 -4.94
N GLU A 137 6.32 23.00 -4.90
CA GLU A 137 5.70 21.66 -4.97
C GLU A 137 4.89 21.33 -3.71
N LYS A 138 5.33 21.82 -2.54
CA LYS A 138 4.54 21.74 -1.30
C LYS A 138 3.30 22.62 -1.34
N GLY A 139 3.37 23.76 -2.02
CA GLY A 139 2.24 24.64 -2.29
C GLY A 139 1.18 23.93 -3.13
N ALA A 140 1.57 23.34 -4.26
CA ALA A 140 0.66 22.64 -5.17
C ALA A 140 -0.02 21.42 -4.53
N LYS A 141 0.71 20.62 -3.73
CA LYS A 141 0.10 19.51 -2.96
C LYS A 141 -0.92 20.00 -1.94
N ARG A 142 -0.62 21.09 -1.22
CA ARG A 142 -1.56 21.71 -0.28
C ARG A 142 -2.80 22.25 -0.97
N GLU A 143 -2.66 22.88 -2.14
CA GLU A 143 -3.81 23.38 -2.90
C GLU A 143 -4.73 22.25 -3.36
N GLY A 144 -4.19 21.15 -3.87
CA GLY A 144 -4.99 19.97 -4.23
C GLY A 144 -5.66 19.29 -3.03
N GLU A 145 -5.06 19.33 -1.83
CA GLU A 145 -5.70 18.87 -0.60
C GLU A 145 -6.83 19.80 -0.15
N ILE A 146 -6.66 21.11 -0.28
CA ILE A 146 -7.70 22.11 0.04
C ILE A 146 -8.90 21.95 -0.88
N GLU A 147 -8.69 21.72 -2.16
CA GLU A 147 -9.77 21.54 -3.15
C GLU A 147 -10.62 20.29 -2.83
N LYS A 148 -9.98 19.16 -2.53
CA LYS A 148 -10.67 17.93 -2.09
C LYS A 148 -11.47 18.13 -0.80
N VAL A 149 -10.96 18.94 0.13
CA VAL A 149 -11.69 19.26 1.37
C VAL A 149 -12.92 20.13 1.07
N LYS A 150 -12.80 21.11 0.16
CA LYS A 150 -13.94 21.94 -0.26
C LYS A 150 -15.04 21.12 -0.94
N GLU A 151 -14.67 20.22 -1.84
CA GLU A 151 -15.65 19.31 -2.47
C GLU A 151 -16.38 18.46 -1.42
N ARG A 152 -15.65 17.94 -0.43
CA ARG A 152 -16.24 17.13 0.64
C ARG A 152 -17.21 17.95 1.50
N ILE A 153 -16.88 19.21 1.79
CA ILE A 153 -17.78 20.11 2.54
C ILE A 153 -19.06 20.36 1.73
N GLY A 154 -18.97 20.65 0.43
CA GLY A 154 -20.14 20.85 -0.41
C GLY A 154 -21.07 19.63 -0.45
N LEU A 155 -20.50 18.43 -0.59
CA LEU A 155 -21.26 17.16 -0.50
C LEU A 155 -21.96 16.99 0.86
N GLN A 156 -21.29 17.36 1.95
CA GLN A 156 -21.88 17.29 3.29
C GLN A 156 -23.02 18.29 3.48
N GLU A 157 -22.91 19.50 2.92
CA GLU A 157 -23.97 20.51 2.96
C GLU A 157 -25.20 20.07 2.15
N GLU A 158 -25.00 19.49 0.96
CA GLU A 158 -26.11 18.93 0.16
C GLU A 158 -26.81 17.77 0.89
N GLN A 159 -26.04 16.88 1.51
CA GLN A 159 -26.59 15.79 2.32
C GLN A 159 -27.37 16.31 3.54
N ALA A 160 -26.85 17.33 4.21
CA ALA A 160 -27.55 17.95 5.34
C ALA A 160 -28.90 18.55 4.92
N LEU A 161 -28.96 19.24 3.78
CA LEU A 161 -30.20 19.77 3.22
C LEU A 161 -31.20 18.67 2.84
N HIS A 162 -30.72 17.55 2.29
CA HIS A 162 -31.58 16.41 1.98
C HIS A 162 -32.18 15.80 3.25
N LEU A 163 -31.34 15.55 4.25
CA LEU A 163 -31.76 15.00 5.55
C LEU A 163 -32.73 15.94 6.27
N GLU A 164 -32.56 17.26 6.16
CA GLU A 164 -33.49 18.22 6.75
C GLU A 164 -34.89 18.16 6.09
N LYS A 165 -34.95 17.97 4.78
CA LYS A 165 -36.23 17.78 4.06
C LYS A 165 -36.90 16.46 4.45
N GLU A 166 -36.15 15.37 4.50
CA GLU A 166 -36.67 14.08 4.97
C GLU A 166 -37.14 14.16 6.41
N TYR A 167 -36.41 14.85 7.28
CA TYR A 167 -36.79 15.06 8.67
C TYR A 167 -38.14 15.78 8.78
N LYS A 168 -38.34 16.87 8.02
CA LYS A 168 -39.61 17.62 8.01
C LYS A 168 -40.77 16.73 7.53
N MET A 169 -40.56 15.99 6.43
CA MET A 169 -41.57 15.08 5.89
C MET A 169 -41.92 13.96 6.88
N ASN A 170 -40.91 13.33 7.49
CA ASN A 170 -41.10 12.28 8.48
C ASN A 170 -41.78 12.81 9.75
N MET A 171 -41.49 14.05 10.15
CA MET A 171 -42.14 14.70 11.29
C MET A 171 -43.62 14.95 11.01
N GLU A 172 -43.99 15.39 9.80
CA GLU A 172 -45.39 15.53 9.38
C GLU A 172 -46.12 14.18 9.35
N CYS A 173 -45.49 13.14 8.80
CA CYS A 173 -46.03 11.78 8.82
C CYS A 173 -46.22 11.26 10.25
N ALA A 174 -45.21 11.42 11.11
CA ALA A 174 -45.27 11.00 12.51
C ALA A 174 -46.39 11.73 13.25
N LYS A 175 -46.53 13.04 13.03
CA LYS A 175 -47.63 13.82 13.59
C LYS A 175 -48.99 13.30 13.14
N GLY A 176 -49.17 13.00 11.85
CA GLY A 176 -50.41 12.40 11.34
C GLY A 176 -50.73 11.02 11.93
N ILE A 177 -49.71 10.22 12.24
CA ILE A 177 -49.87 8.94 12.95
C ILE A 177 -50.31 9.19 14.41
N TYR A 178 -49.69 10.13 15.11
CA TYR A 178 -50.05 10.47 16.49
C TYR A 178 -51.45 11.05 16.61
N ASP A 179 -51.82 11.95 15.69
CA ASP A 179 -53.15 12.58 15.66
C ASP A 179 -54.27 11.55 15.42
N ASN A 180 -53.96 10.42 14.78
CA ASN A 180 -54.90 9.34 14.45
C ASN A 180 -54.52 7.99 15.08
N PHE A 181 -53.83 8.03 16.23
CA PHE A 181 -53.19 6.86 16.83
C PHE A 181 -54.12 5.67 17.00
N GLU A 182 -55.33 5.88 17.51
CA GLU A 182 -56.31 4.81 17.76
C GLU A 182 -56.73 4.10 16.46
N ALA A 183 -57.01 4.86 15.39
CA ALA A 183 -57.40 4.30 14.09
C ALA A 183 -56.25 3.53 13.43
N VAL A 184 -55.02 4.03 13.55
CA VAL A 184 -53.82 3.34 13.04
C VAL A 184 -53.56 2.06 13.83
N GLU A 185 -53.71 2.07 15.16
CA GLU A 185 -53.51 0.90 16.00
C GLU A 185 -54.54 -0.21 15.71
N GLU A 186 -55.81 0.15 15.48
CA GLU A 186 -56.83 -0.81 15.06
C GLU A 186 -56.51 -1.46 13.71
N GLU A 187 -56.02 -0.68 12.74
CA GLU A 187 -55.71 -1.20 11.41
C GLU A 187 -54.46 -2.09 11.43
N ILE A 188 -53.46 -1.77 12.26
CA ILE A 188 -52.32 -2.65 12.54
C ILE A 188 -52.78 -3.96 13.17
N LYS A 189 -53.70 -3.92 14.14
CA LYS A 189 -54.27 -5.13 14.77
C LYS A 189 -55.04 -5.99 13.76
N LYS A 190 -55.80 -5.39 12.85
CA LYS A 190 -56.49 -6.10 11.75
C LYS A 190 -55.50 -6.71 10.75
N ALA A 191 -54.46 -5.98 10.38
CA ALA A 191 -53.43 -6.46 9.46
C ALA A 191 -52.63 -7.64 10.04
N ARG A 192 -52.25 -7.59 11.33
CA ARG A 192 -51.59 -8.71 12.02
C ARG A 192 -52.46 -9.98 12.02
N LYS A 193 -53.74 -9.86 12.39
CA LYS A 193 -54.70 -10.98 12.34
C LYS A 193 -54.89 -11.58 10.94
N ARG A 194 -54.78 -10.76 9.88
CA ARG A 194 -54.83 -11.24 8.48
C ARG A 194 -53.52 -11.93 8.05
N GLY A 195 -52.38 -11.46 8.54
CA GLY A 195 -51.07 -12.09 8.31
C GLY A 195 -50.94 -13.44 8.99
N GLU A 196 -51.36 -13.53 10.26
CA GLU A 196 -51.41 -14.79 11.02
C GLU A 196 -52.33 -15.83 10.35
N ARG A 197 -53.51 -15.41 9.88
CA ARG A 197 -54.42 -16.28 9.11
C ARG A 197 -53.87 -16.74 7.76
N LYS A 198 -52.98 -15.97 7.12
CA LYS A 198 -52.34 -16.40 5.87
C LYS A 198 -51.21 -17.40 6.14
N ALA A 199 -50.44 -17.21 7.22
CA ALA A 199 -49.40 -18.13 7.64
C ALA A 199 -49.97 -19.49 8.11
N GLU A 200 -51.16 -19.51 8.72
CA GLU A 200 -51.85 -20.76 9.10
C GLU A 200 -52.47 -21.52 7.92
N VAL A 201 -52.66 -20.89 6.76
CA VAL A 201 -53.28 -21.50 5.56
C VAL A 201 -52.22 -22.06 4.60
N GLU A 202 -50.94 -21.70 4.77
CA GLU A 202 -49.80 -22.23 4.00
C GLU A 202 -49.02 -23.36 4.72
N VAL A 203 -49.54 -23.88 5.85
CA VAL A 203 -48.98 -25.05 6.59
C VAL A 203 -49.88 -26.28 6.41
#